data_AF-A0A0Q9X0Q4-F1
#
_entry.id   AF-A0A0Q9X0Q4-F1
#
_cell.length_a   1.000
_cell.length_b   1.000
_cell.length_c   1.000
_cell.angle_alpha   90.00
_cell.angle_beta   90.00
_cell.angle_gamma   90.00
#
_symmetry.space_group_name_H-M   'P 1'
#
loop_
_entity.id
_entity.type
_entity.pdbx_description
1 polymer ?
#
loop_
_entity_poly.entity_id
_entity_poly.type
_entity_poly.pdbx_seq_one_letter_code
_entity_poly.pdbx_strand_id
1 'polypeptide(L)'
;MLPKTPKPAIWRFIKGSAKTLFVLEAVCFAASYAVYYRMNTNREFRQHINENYPFVLDYYYKIGEIVGDNRARQADATYWNSLKKSD
;
A
#
# COMPACT_ATOMS: atom_id res chain seq x y z
N MET A 1 10.43 -20.49 51.22
CA MET A 1 10.74 -19.48 50.18
C MET A 1 10.36 -20.08 48.84
N LEU A 2 9.42 -19.48 48.10
CA LEU A 2 8.96 -20.04 46.81
C LEU A 2 10.11 -20.00 45.79
N PRO A 3 10.47 -21.13 45.14
CA PRO A 3 11.53 -21.15 44.14
C PRO A 3 11.08 -20.35 42.91
N LYS A 4 11.79 -19.26 42.60
CA LYS A 4 11.62 -18.54 41.33
C LYS A 4 12.15 -19.42 40.21
N THR A 5 11.26 -20.12 39.51
CA THR A 5 11.62 -20.84 38.29
C THR A 5 12.00 -19.83 37.20
N PRO A 6 13.10 -20.04 36.46
CA PRO A 6 13.50 -19.15 35.38
C PRO A 6 12.46 -19.19 34.26
N LYS A 7 11.93 -18.04 33.87
CA LYS A 7 11.01 -17.92 32.73
C LYS A 7 11.69 -18.51 31.48
N PRO A 8 11.00 -19.34 30.68
CA PRO A 8 11.62 -20.04 29.57
C PRO A 8 12.17 -19.04 28.53
N ALA A 9 13.40 -19.26 28.07
CA ALA A 9 14.10 -18.39 27.12
C ALA A 9 13.28 -18.13 25.83
N ILE A 10 12.44 -19.08 25.45
CA ILE A 10 11.50 -19.02 24.31
C ILE A 10 10.55 -17.81 24.40
N TRP A 11 10.09 -17.43 25.60
CA TRP A 11 9.23 -16.26 25.79
C TRP A 11 9.93 -14.93 25.45
N ARG A 12 11.27 -14.88 25.54
CA ARG A 12 12.07 -13.71 25.15
C ARG A 12 12.16 -13.57 23.63
N PHE A 13 12.28 -14.69 22.92
CA PHE A 13 12.26 -14.73 21.46
C PHE A 13 10.87 -14.39 20.90
N ILE A 14 9.79 -14.96 21.46
CA ILE A 14 8.41 -14.66 21.05
C ILE A 14 8.08 -13.18 21.25
N LYS A 15 8.49 -12.59 22.39
CA LYS A 15 8.30 -11.15 22.62
C LYS A 15 9.11 -10.27 21.65
N GLY A 16 10.29 -10.74 21.23
CA GLY A 16 11.12 -10.06 20.23
C GLY A 16 10.50 -10.13 18.84
N SER A 17 10.12 -11.33 18.39
CA SER A 17 9.54 -11.55 17.06
C SER A 17 8.19 -10.86 16.90
N ALA A 18 7.35 -10.86 17.93
CA ALA A 18 6.08 -10.14 17.90
C ALA A 18 6.31 -8.63 17.67
N LYS A 19 7.25 -8.00 18.40
CA LYS A 19 7.58 -6.59 18.19
C LYS A 19 8.08 -6.31 16.78
N THR A 20 8.94 -7.17 16.25
CA THR A 20 9.45 -7.02 14.88
C THR A 20 8.33 -7.13 13.85
N LEU A 21 7.39 -8.07 14.02
CA LEU A 21 6.22 -8.20 13.14
C LEU A 21 5.33 -6.96 13.20
N PHE A 22 5.07 -6.42 14.39
CA PHE A 22 4.28 -5.17 14.51
C PHE A 22 4.96 -3.98 13.83
N VAL A 23 6.28 -3.84 13.98
CA VAL A 23 7.03 -2.76 13.30
C VAL A 23 7.02 -2.96 11.78
N LEU A 24 7.21 -4.20 11.31
CA LEU A 24 7.17 -4.52 9.90
C LEU A 24 5.81 -4.20 9.29
N GLU A 25 4.72 -4.63 9.95
CA GLU A 25 3.35 -4.36 9.51
C GLU A 25 3.07 -2.86 9.46
N ALA A 26 3.50 -2.11 10.49
CA ALA A 26 3.34 -0.66 10.52
C ALA A 26 4.09 0.04 9.38
N VAL A 27 5.30 -0.42 9.05
CA VAL A 27 6.08 0.11 7.92
C VAL A 27 5.42 -0.22 6.59
N CYS A 28 4.96 -1.46 6.41
CA CYS A 28 4.24 -1.89 5.19
C CYS A 28 2.93 -1.10 5.01
N PHE A 29 2.20 -0.86 6.09
CA PHE A 29 0.97 -0.06 6.07
C PHE A 29 1.26 1.40 5.73
N ALA A 30 2.29 2.00 6.35
CA ALA A 30 2.71 3.36 6.06
C ALA A 30 3.18 3.54 4.60
N ALA A 31 3.95 2.58 4.08
CA ALA A 31 4.38 2.58 2.69
C ALA A 31 3.19 2.46 1.72
N SER A 32 2.25 1.55 2.00
CA SER A 32 1.04 1.37 1.19
C SER A 32 0.19 2.65 1.17
N TYR A 33 0.01 3.29 2.34
CA TYR A 33 -0.69 4.56 2.43
C TYR A 33 0.04 5.70 1.70
N ALA A 34 1.37 5.76 1.78
CA ALA A 34 2.15 6.74 1.05
C ALA A 34 1.98 6.59 -0.47
N VAL A 35 1.97 5.35 -0.99
CA VAL A 35 1.69 5.08 -2.41
C VAL A 35 0.28 5.54 -2.77
N TYR A 36 -0.73 5.18 -1.97
CA TYR A 36 -2.11 5.61 -2.17
C TYR A 36 -2.25 7.14 -2.20
N TYR A 37 -1.65 7.81 -1.23
CA TYR A 37 -1.64 9.28 -1.14
C TYR A 37 -0.96 9.92 -2.35
N ARG A 38 0.17 9.36 -2.80
CA ARG A 38 0.90 9.85 -3.97
C ARG A 38 0.12 9.63 -5.27
N MET A 39 -0.58 8.50 -5.41
CA MET A 39 -1.49 8.26 -6.53
C MET A 39 -2.63 9.29 -6.56
N ASN A 40 -3.22 9.60 -5.41
CA ASN A 40 -4.34 10.53 -5.37
C ASN A 40 -3.90 11.98 -5.67
N THR A 41 -2.71 12.38 -5.20
CA THR A 41 -2.18 13.75 -5.37
C THR A 41 -1.52 14.00 -6.72
N ASN A 42 -0.82 13.02 -7.29
CA ASN A 42 -0.03 13.22 -8.51
C ASN A 42 -0.51 12.29 -9.64
N ARG A 43 -0.98 12.90 -10.73
CA ARG A 43 -1.45 12.17 -11.92
C ARG A 43 -0.31 11.57 -12.75
N GLU A 44 0.86 12.21 -12.82
CA GLU A 44 2.02 11.64 -13.52
C GLU A 44 2.54 10.39 -12.81
N PHE A 45 2.48 10.37 -11.48
CA PHE A 45 2.81 9.17 -10.72
C PHE A 45 1.87 8.00 -11.06
N ARG A 46 0.57 8.27 -11.25
CA ARG A 46 -0.39 7.27 -11.75
C ARG A 46 -0.04 6.77 -13.15
N GLN A 47 0.40 7.65 -14.04
CA GLN A 47 0.85 7.27 -15.38
C GLN A 47 2.10 6.38 -15.33
N HIS A 48 3.10 6.76 -14.53
CA HIS A 48 4.29 5.95 -14.35
C HIS A 48 3.98 4.56 -13.80
N ILE A 49 3.04 4.46 -12.84
CA ILE A 49 2.58 3.15 -12.34
C ILE A 49 1.79 2.40 -13.41
N ASN A 50 0.98 3.06 -14.25
CA ASN A 50 0.30 2.41 -15.35
C ASN A 50 1.29 1.73 -16.31
N GLU A 51 2.42 2.38 -16.59
CA GLU A 51 3.44 1.88 -17.51
C GLU A 51 4.30 0.77 -16.89
N ASN A 52 4.68 0.89 -15.61
CA ASN A 52 5.60 -0.06 -14.96
C ASN A 52 4.88 -1.18 -14.19
N TYR A 53 3.74 -0.87 -13.57
CA TYR A 53 3.01 -1.76 -12.65
C TYR A 53 1.49 -1.64 -12.83
N PRO A 54 0.94 -2.01 -14.01
CA PRO A 54 -0.49 -1.85 -14.32
C PRO A 54 -1.41 -2.57 -13.33
N PHE A 55 -0.96 -3.67 -12.73
CA PHE A 55 -1.70 -4.41 -11.70
C PHE A 55 -1.98 -3.59 -10.44
N VAL A 56 -0.99 -2.78 -10.00
CA VAL A 56 -1.13 -1.94 -8.80
C VAL A 56 -2.17 -0.85 -9.04
N LEU A 57 -2.19 -0.28 -10.23
CA LEU A 57 -3.17 0.72 -10.62
C LEU A 57 -4.59 0.13 -10.74
N ASP A 58 -4.73 -1.08 -11.29
CA ASP A 58 -6.02 -1.77 -11.33
C ASP A 58 -6.56 -2.03 -9.92
N TYR A 59 -5.70 -2.44 -8.99
CA TYR A 59 -6.09 -2.63 -7.59
C TYR A 59 -6.52 -1.32 -6.93
N TYR A 60 -5.80 -0.21 -7.17
CA TYR A 60 -6.20 1.12 -6.71
C TYR A 60 -7.60 1.50 -7.21
N TYR A 61 -7.89 1.29 -8.50
CA TYR A 61 -9.21 1.56 -9.04
C TYR A 61 -10.28 0.65 -8.47
N LYS A 62 -10.01 -0.66 -8.31
CA LYS A 62 -10.96 -1.59 -7.68
C LYS A 62 -11.30 -1.20 -6.25
N ILE A 63 -10.31 -0.74 -5.48
CA ILE A 63 -10.57 -0.21 -4.13
C ILE A 63 -11.48 1.02 -4.21
N GLY A 64 -11.19 1.96 -5.13
CA GLY A 64 -12.04 3.13 -5.36
C GLY A 64 -13.47 2.75 -5.76
N GLU A 65 -13.63 1.75 -6.62
CA GLU A 65 -14.93 1.22 -7.05
C GLU A 65 -15.73 0.63 -5.90
N ILE A 66 -15.08 -0.13 -5.00
CA ILE A 66 -15.71 -0.67 -3.78
C ILE A 66 -16.14 0.46 -2.84
N VAL A 67 -15.35 1.53 -2.76
CA VAL A 67 -15.67 2.73 -1.97
C VAL A 67 -16.71 3.63 -2.65
N GLY A 68 -17.01 3.37 -3.93
CA GLY A 68 -18.02 4.08 -4.72
C GLY A 68 -17.51 5.25 -5.57
N ASP A 69 -16.19 5.43 -5.68
CA ASP A 69 -15.58 6.43 -6.57
C ASP A 69 -14.98 5.78 -7.82
N ASN A 70 -15.73 5.87 -8.92
CA ASN A 70 -15.34 5.33 -10.23
C ASN A 70 -14.78 6.41 -11.18
N ARG A 71 -14.64 7.65 -10.70
CA ARG A 71 -14.33 8.81 -11.54
C ARG A 71 -12.86 8.90 -11.89
N ALA A 72 -11.99 8.41 -11.01
CA ALA A 72 -10.54 8.46 -11.19
C ALA A 72 -10.09 7.70 -12.45
N ARG A 73 -10.61 6.48 -12.66
CA ARG A 73 -10.29 5.64 -13.83
C ARG A 73 -10.69 6.30 -15.14
N GLN A 74 -11.89 6.86 -15.21
CA GLN A 74 -12.39 7.52 -16.43
C GLN A 74 -11.62 8.81 -16.73
N ALA A 75 -11.32 9.59 -15.69
CA ALA A 75 -10.55 10.83 -15.84
C ALA A 75 -9.13 10.56 -16.35
N ASP A 76 -8.46 9.53 -15.82
CA ASP A 76 -7.11 9.16 -16.26
C ASP A 76 -7.13 8.57 -17.69
N ALA A 77 -8.10 7.71 -18.02
CA ALA A 77 -8.26 7.15 -19.36
C ALA A 77 -8.48 8.24 -20.43
N THR A 78 -9.31 9.25 -20.11
CA THR A 78 -9.59 10.37 -21.02
C THR A 78 -8.32 11.21 -21.25
N TYR A 79 -7.59 11.51 -20.18
CA TYR A 79 -6.35 12.29 -20.24
C TYR A 79 -5.26 11.57 -21.05
N TRP A 80 -5.03 10.28 -20.80
CA TRP A 80 -4.03 9.51 -21.54
C TRP A 80 -4.41 9.30 -23.00
N ASN A 81 -5.70 9.13 -23.31
CA ASN A 81 -6.17 9.07 -24.70
C ASN A 81 -6.02 10.43 -25.41
N SER A 82 -6.20 11.55 -24.71
CA SER A 82 -5.93 12.87 -25.31
C SER A 82 -4.44 13.09 -25.60
N LEU A 83 -3.55 12.65 -24.71
CA LEU A 83 -2.09 12.69 -24.91
C LEU A 83 -1.67 11.86 -26.13
N LYS A 84 -2.17 10.63 -26.25
CA LYS A 84 -1.87 9.75 -27.39
C LYS A 84 -2.38 10.26 -28.74
N LYS A 85 -3.36 11.18 -28.74
CA LYS A 85 -3.95 11.73 -29.97
C LYS A 85 -3.23 12.99 -30.44
N SER A 86 -2.43 13.61 -29.57
CA SER A 86 -1.64 14.80 -29.86
C SER A 86 -0.20 14.52 -30.32
N ASP A 87 0.27 13.28 -30.16
CA ASP A 87 1.49 12.74 -30.78
C ASP A 87 1.18 12.13 -32.16
#